data_AF-A0A5M3XD84-F1
#
_entry.id   AF-A0A5M3XD84-F1
#
_cell.length_a   1.000
_cell.length_b   1.000
_cell.length_c   1.000
_cell.angle_alpha   90.00
_cell.angle_beta   90.00
_cell.angle_gamma   90.00
#
_symmetry.space_group_name_H-M   'P 1'
#
loop_
_entity.id
_entity.type
_entity.pdbx_description
1 polymer ?
#
loop_
_entity_poly.entity_id
_entity_poly.type
_entity_poly.pdbx_seq_one_letter_code
_entity_poly.pdbx_strand_id
1 'polypeptide(L)'
;MSGAAEVVGWTIEEAAALLDPPMTAEEIRALVLVFALHPTGHRRGGRGRPAPTYDQAELLRAHAAAVTIRAGHPLVPAPRIDPIS
;
A
#
# COMPACT_ATOMS: atom_id res chain seq x y z
N MET A 1 0.22 -15.54 -26.69
CA MET A 1 1.11 -14.45 -26.20
C MET A 1 0.58 -14.02 -24.85
N SER A 2 1.17 -14.54 -23.76
CA SER A 2 0.72 -14.25 -22.40
C SER A 2 1.28 -12.88 -22.01
N GLY A 3 0.45 -11.84 -22.05
CA GLY A 3 0.79 -10.55 -21.46
C GLY A 3 0.88 -10.75 -19.95
N ALA A 4 2.08 -10.93 -19.41
CA ALA A 4 2.29 -10.81 -17.98
C ALA A 4 1.81 -9.42 -17.61
N ALA A 5 0.73 -9.34 -16.82
CA ALA A 5 0.27 -8.08 -16.27
C ALA A 5 1.49 -7.46 -15.57
N GLU A 6 1.99 -6.35 -16.12
CA GLU A 6 3.04 -5.59 -15.48
C GLU A 6 2.49 -5.19 -14.12
N VAL A 7 3.02 -5.79 -13.04
CA VAL A 7 2.62 -5.44 -11.69
C VAL A 7 3.19 -4.04 -11.45
N VAL A 8 2.39 -3.02 -11.76
CA VAL A 8 2.76 -1.62 -11.58
C VAL A 8 2.78 -1.33 -10.08
N GLY A 9 3.91 -1.61 -9.44
CA GLY A 9 4.15 -1.24 -8.06
C GLY A 9 4.39 0.27 -7.92
N TRP A 10 4.10 0.81 -6.74
CA TRP A 10 4.41 2.19 -6.37
C TRP A 10 5.64 2.25 -5.48
N THR A 11 6.49 3.25 -5.72
CA THR A 11 7.47 3.68 -4.73
C THR A 11 6.78 4.42 -3.57
N ILE A 12 7.48 4.58 -2.46
CA ILE A 12 6.98 5.37 -1.31
C ILE A 12 6.63 6.80 -1.72
N GLU A 13 7.46 7.44 -2.55
CA GLU A 13 7.23 8.82 -2.98
C GLU A 13 6.01 8.94 -3.90
N GLU A 14 5.82 7.98 -4.81
CA GLU A 14 4.63 7.94 -5.66
C GLU A 14 3.36 7.70 -4.82
N ALA A 15 3.42 6.80 -3.83
CA ALA A 15 2.30 6.59 -2.92
C ALA A 15 1.98 7.87 -2.13
N ALA A 16 2.99 8.57 -1.60
CA ALA A 16 2.80 9.84 -0.90
C ALA A 16 2.17 10.94 -1.79
N ALA A 17 2.49 10.94 -3.08
CA ALA A 17 1.93 11.89 -4.05
C ALA A 17 0.50 11.54 -4.51
N LEU A 18 0.11 10.26 -4.47
CA LEU A 18 -1.13 9.76 -5.08
C LEU A 18 -2.23 9.40 -4.08
N LEU A 19 -1.90 9.13 -2.81
CA LEU A 19 -2.88 8.70 -1.82
C LEU A 19 -3.76 9.86 -1.33
N ASP A 20 -5.05 9.58 -1.17
CA ASP A 20 -6.05 10.49 -0.62
C ASP A 20 -6.91 9.76 0.43
N PRO A 21 -6.98 10.21 1.70
CA PRO A 21 -6.31 11.37 2.29
C PRO A 21 -4.77 11.35 2.18
N PRO A 22 -4.11 12.52 2.07
CA PRO A 22 -2.66 12.59 1.90
C PRO A 22 -1.92 12.05 3.14
N MET A 23 -0.76 11.44 2.88
CA MET A 23 0.20 10.96 3.86
C MET A 23 1.62 11.32 3.45
N THR A 24 2.49 11.59 4.40
CA THR A 24 3.91 11.86 4.14
C THR A 24 4.67 10.58 3.76
N ALA A 25 5.82 10.70 3.09
CA ALA A 25 6.67 9.55 2.80
C ALA A 25 7.10 8.78 4.07
N GLU A 26 7.23 9.45 5.21
CA GLU A 26 7.54 8.84 6.51
C GLU A 26 6.36 8.04 7.07
N GLU A 27 5.14 8.55 6.95
CA GLU A 27 3.92 7.81 7.29
C GLU A 27 3.77 6.56 6.41
N ILE A 28 4.04 6.68 5.11
CA ILE A 28 4.02 5.52 4.20
C ILE A 28 5.10 4.50 4.58
N ARG A 29 6.32 4.93 4.96
CA ARG A 29 7.34 4.01 5.49
C ARG A 29 6.87 3.30 6.76
N ALA A 30 6.18 4.02 7.66
CA ALA A 30 5.61 3.40 8.84
C ALA A 30 4.54 2.37 8.49
N LEU A 31 3.67 2.64 7.50
CA LEU A 31 2.70 1.65 7.01
C LEU A 31 3.38 0.39 6.47
N VAL A 32 4.41 0.55 5.64
CA VAL A 32 5.18 -0.59 5.11
C VAL A 32 5.70 -1.48 6.25
N LEU A 33 6.22 -0.87 7.31
CA LEU A 33 6.73 -1.60 8.48
C LEU A 33 5.61 -2.25 9.30
N VAL A 34 4.55 -1.51 9.63
CA VAL A 34 3.45 -1.98 10.49
C VAL A 34 2.65 -3.09 9.82
N PHE A 35 2.41 -3.00 8.51
CA PHE A 35 1.68 -4.00 7.73
C PHE A 35 2.61 -5.07 7.12
N ALA A 36 3.91 -5.03 7.42
CA ALA A 36 4.92 -5.95 6.92
C ALA A 36 4.89 -6.11 5.38
N LEU A 37 4.72 -5.00 4.66
CA LEU A 37 4.66 -5.01 3.19
C LEU A 37 6.04 -5.32 2.61
N HIS A 38 6.09 -6.25 1.66
CA HIS A 38 7.33 -6.63 1.01
C HIS A 38 7.51 -5.89 -0.31
N PRO A 39 8.75 -5.43 -0.62
CA PRO A 39 9.03 -4.89 -1.94
C PRO A 39 8.76 -5.94 -3.03
N THR A 40 7.99 -5.57 -4.04
CA THR A 40 7.71 -6.39 -5.23
C THR A 40 8.75 -6.19 -6.33
N GLY A 41 9.58 -5.16 -6.21
CA GLY A 41 10.57 -4.81 -7.22
C GLY A 41 11.35 -3.55 -6.86
N HIS A 42 12.06 -3.02 -7.85
CA HIS A 42 12.77 -1.76 -7.73
C HIS A 42 12.61 -0.93 -9.00
N ARG A 43 12.36 0.37 -8.87
CA ARG A 43 12.26 1.32 -9.98
C ARG A 43 13.48 2.24 -9.98
N ARG A 44 14.08 2.43 -11.16
CA ARG A 44 15.15 3.41 -11.36
C ARG A 44 14.50 4.75 -11.73
N GLY A 45 14.59 5.74 -10.83
CA GLY A 45 14.01 7.08 -11.02
C GLY A 45 15.02 8.22 -11.15
N GLY A 46 16.33 7.96 -11.15
CA GLY A 46 17.37 9.02 -11.23
C GLY A 46 18.79 8.53 -10.93
N ARG A 47 19.72 9.45 -10.58
CA ARG A 47 21.05 9.12 -10.04
C ARG A 47 20.92 8.68 -8.58
N GLY A 48 21.18 7.41 -8.28
CA GLY A 48 21.13 6.87 -6.93
C GLY A 48 20.77 5.38 -6.89
N ARG A 49 20.52 4.85 -5.69
CA ARG A 49 20.03 3.48 -5.50
C ARG A 49 18.61 3.37 -6.05
N PRO A 50 18.27 2.31 -6.82
CA PRO A 50 16.89 2.05 -7.24
C PRO A 50 15.94 2.04 -6.04
N ALA A 51 14.81 2.73 -6.17
CA ALA A 51 13.81 2.80 -5.10
C ALA A 51 12.98 1.51 -5.10
N PRO A 52 12.71 0.90 -3.92
CA PRO A 52 11.83 -0.26 -3.84
C PRO A 52 10.41 0.11 -4.27
N THR A 53 9.74 -0.80 -4.97
CA THR A 53 8.33 -0.70 -5.33
C THR A 53 7.52 -1.68 -4.50
N TYR A 54 6.31 -1.31 -4.14
CA TYR A 54 5.38 -2.10 -3.35
C TYR A 54 4.10 -2.32 -4.15
N ASP A 55 3.39 -3.41 -3.86
CA ASP A 55 2.09 -3.68 -4.46
C ASP A 55 1.11 -2.54 -4.14
N GLN A 56 0.46 -2.03 -5.19
CA GLN A 56 -0.46 -0.90 -5.05
C GLN A 56 -1.68 -1.26 -4.20
N ALA A 57 -2.23 -2.47 -4.36
CA ALA A 57 -3.42 -2.88 -3.62
C ALA A 57 -3.12 -3.09 -2.13
N GLU A 58 -1.93 -3.59 -1.80
CA GLU A 58 -1.46 -3.68 -0.42
C GLU A 58 -1.27 -2.30 0.24
N LEU A 59 -0.65 -1.35 -0.47
CA LEU A 59 -0.50 0.02 0.01
C LEU A 59 -1.86 0.69 0.27
N LEU A 60 -2.82 0.53 -0.65
CA LEU A 60 -4.17 1.08 -0.50
C LEU A 60 -4.92 0.48 0.70
N ARG A 61 -4.79 -0.84 0.93
CA ARG A 61 -5.39 -1.50 2.10
C ARG A 61 -4.78 -0.99 3.41
N ALA A 62 -3.46 -0.85 3.46
CA ALA A 62 -2.76 -0.32 4.63
C ALA A 62 -3.15 1.15 4.91
N HIS A 63 -3.22 1.96 3.85
CA HIS A 63 -3.66 3.35 3.93
C HIS A 63 -5.09 3.48 4.44
N ALA A 64 -6.04 2.73 3.86
CA ALA A 64 -7.43 2.75 4.29
C ALA A 64 -7.55 2.38 5.77
N ALA A 65 -6.84 1.33 6.21
CA ALA A 65 -6.86 0.90 7.60
C ALA A 65 -6.33 1.99 8.55
N ALA A 66 -5.23 2.65 8.19
CA ALA A 66 -4.67 3.74 8.99
C ALA A 66 -5.58 4.98 9.04
N VAL A 67 -6.23 5.32 7.93
CA VAL A 67 -7.22 6.42 7.89
C VAL A 67 -8.42 6.12 8.78
N THR A 68 -8.94 4.89 8.74
CA THR A 68 -10.05 4.47 9.59
C THR A 68 -9.70 4.58 11.08
N ILE A 69 -8.52 4.09 11.47
CA ILE A 69 -8.02 4.19 12.86
C ILE A 69 -7.85 5.65 13.28
N ARG A 70 -7.24 6.49 12.42
CA ARG A 70 -7.01 7.92 12.70
C ARG A 70 -8.32 8.69 12.89
N ALA A 71 -9.37 8.33 12.16
CA ALA A 71 -10.70 8.91 12.31
C ALA A 71 -11.44 8.43 13.57
N GLY A 72 -10.83 7.56 14.39
CA GLY A 72 -11.45 7.00 15.59
C GLY A 72 -12.47 5.90 15.28
N HIS A 73 -12.50 5.38 14.05
CA HIS A 73 -13.38 4.29 13.67
C HIS A 73 -12.68 2.94 13.89
N PRO A 74 -13.34 1.96 14.52
CA PRO A 74 -12.78 0.62 14.63
C PRO A 74 -12.74 -0.03 13.24
N LEU A 75 -11.67 -0.76 12.94
CA LEU A 75 -11.63 -1.67 11.79
C LEU A 75 -12.68 -2.75 12.01
N VAL A 76 -13.83 -2.64 11.33
CA VAL A 76 -14.83 -3.70 11.35
C VAL A 76 -14.25 -4.87 10.54
N PRO A 77 -13.97 -6.03 11.14
CA PRO A 77 -13.58 -7.20 10.36
C PRO A 77 -14.70 -7.51 9.37
N ALA A 78 -14.34 -7.88 8.14
CA ALA A 78 -15.31 -8.26 7.12
C ALA A 78 -16.33 -9.23 7.74
N PRO A 79 -17.64 -9.05 7.51
CA PRO A 79 -18.65 -9.91 8.09
C PRO A 79 -18.30 -11.36 7.75
N ARG A 80 -18.23 -12.21 8.78
CA ARG A 80 -18.13 -13.65 8.57
C ARG A 80 -19.41 -14.03 7.83
N ILE A 81 -19.29 -14.32 6.53
CA ILE A 81 -20.39 -14.91 5.78
C ILE A 81 -20.42 -16.35 6.28
N ASP A 82 -21.25 -16.59 7.30
CA ASP A 82 -21.56 -17.95 7.70
C ASP A 82 -22.30 -18.58 6.50
N PRO A 83 -21.85 -19.76 6.02
CA PRO A 83 -22.53 -20.43 4.92
C PRO A 83 -23.97 -20.70 5.36
N ILE A 84 -24.91 -20.22 4.56
CA ILE A 84 -26.35 -20.45 4.75
C ILE A 84 -26.55 -21.96 4.81
N SER A 85 -27.09 -22.45 5.94
CA SER A 85 -27.43 -23.86 6.16
C SER A 85 -28.60 -24.32 5.28
#